data_AF-A0A4U6DH99-F1
#
_entry.id   AF-A0A4U6DH99-F1
#
_cell.length_a   1.000
_cell.length_b   1.000
_cell.length_c   1.000
_cell.angle_alpha   90.00
_cell.angle_beta   90.00
_cell.angle_gamma   90.00
#
_symmetry.space_group_name_H-M   'P 1'
#
loop_
_entity.id
_entity.type
_entity.pdbx_description
1 polymer ?
#
loop_
_entity_poly.entity_id
_entity_poly.type
_entity_poly.pdbx_seq_one_letter_code
_entity_poly.pdbx_strand_id
1 'polypeptide(L)'
;MLFEDFYHSLGRRIESRLASKYWLWKLVAFSVLVSLFLAFPPYTLLLGHLSEHGMKLDAWVFVQNQSQDLFHPQGMDFDVRRENMIFRWVLPLLSFLTGHNIIIIILLQSVLGVFFIYNVGQWVYAVSNDKITTSLFVISIANIFVCTWTFADIYGYGDGFAYFFLLVALLNRNPVIIFIALQIAFFTDERAVIAGGYLLLFHMLIKVYELKDFRLVTLFKNVFSGNNAWVWLAWIFYFTVRFYVREKYFPNHSYSTLGTPVLFADAHRYGLGSSLWTAFEGMWLLMGGAILALWLTKRYNLLLVVSVGFIVLIATGIYVHDIDRALSYGFPFLLMAIYVLFQTVSLRSIRLILFFTAAVCVIHPMVYYMGYNRILWMEPFPVRAFMLLDYWMGWNFFS
;
A
#
# COMPACT_ATOMS: atom_id res chain seq x y z
N MET A 1 29.67 -4.04 22.35
CA MET A 1 30.77 -4.47 21.46
C MET A 1 30.26 -5.30 20.28
N LEU A 2 29.96 -6.60 20.37
CA LEU A 2 29.58 -7.43 19.19
C LEU A 2 28.47 -6.84 18.29
N PHE A 3 27.37 -6.33 18.87
CA PHE A 3 26.27 -5.73 18.11
C PHE A 3 26.62 -4.39 17.48
N GLU A 4 27.42 -3.57 18.16
CA GLU A 4 27.88 -2.28 17.64
C GLU A 4 28.87 -2.49 16.50
N ASP A 5 29.78 -3.45 16.65
CA ASP A 5 30.74 -3.83 15.60
C ASP A 5 30.02 -4.38 14.37
N PHE A 6 28.97 -5.20 14.58
CA PHE A 6 28.11 -5.69 13.52
C PHE A 6 27.42 -4.53 12.79
N TYR A 7 26.79 -3.60 13.52
CA TYR A 7 26.12 -2.42 12.95
C TYR A 7 27.09 -1.55 12.14
N HIS A 8 28.28 -1.26 12.69
CA HIS A 8 29.30 -0.46 12.01
C HIS A 8 29.91 -1.18 10.79
N SER A 9 30.08 -2.50 10.85
CA SER A 9 30.54 -3.31 9.73
C SER A 9 29.50 -3.36 8.61
N LEU A 10 28.22 -3.56 8.97
CA LEU A 10 27.11 -3.56 8.03
C LEU A 10 26.97 -2.20 7.34
N GLY A 11 27.03 -1.10 8.10
CA GLY A 11 26.98 0.26 7.56
C GLY A 11 28.06 0.51 6.50
N ARG A 12 29.31 0.12 6.80
CA ARG A 12 30.44 0.23 5.84
C ARG A 12 30.23 -0.62 4.59
N ARG A 13 29.69 -1.84 4.73
CA ARG A 13 29.37 -2.71 3.58
C ARG A 13 28.28 -2.10 2.70
N ILE A 14 27.20 -1.62 3.31
CA ILE A 14 26.12 -0.92 2.60
C ILE A 14 26.72 0.26 1.83
N GLU A 15 27.47 1.13 2.50
CA GLU A 15 28.10 2.31 1.88
C GLU A 15 28.97 1.94 0.67
N SER A 16 29.83 0.93 0.80
CA SER A 16 30.68 0.48 -0.31
C SER A 16 29.88 0.01 -1.53
N ARG A 17 28.74 -0.65 -1.33
CA ARG A 17 27.87 -1.14 -2.41
C ARG A 17 27.06 -0.01 -3.05
N LEU A 18 26.84 1.09 -2.33
CA LEU A 18 26.10 2.26 -2.78
C LEU A 18 26.96 3.37 -3.40
N ALA A 19 28.27 3.14 -3.58
CA ALA A 19 29.17 4.12 -4.17
C ALA A 19 28.85 4.44 -5.65
N SER A 20 28.23 3.51 -6.39
CA SER A 20 27.98 3.69 -7.83
C SER A 20 26.91 4.74 -8.15
N LYS A 21 26.95 5.31 -9.37
CA LYS A 21 25.92 6.23 -9.89
C LYS A 21 24.50 5.64 -9.88
N TYR A 22 24.37 4.34 -10.14
CA TYR A 22 23.10 3.61 -10.20
C TYR A 22 22.72 2.92 -8.87
N TRP A 23 23.21 3.45 -7.74
CA TRP A 23 23.02 2.82 -6.43
C TRP A 23 21.53 2.61 -6.08
N LEU A 24 20.65 3.56 -6.43
CA LEU A 24 19.23 3.47 -6.11
C LEU A 24 18.56 2.31 -6.87
N TRP A 25 18.86 2.13 -8.15
CA TRP A 25 18.36 0.99 -8.92
C TRP A 25 18.88 -0.35 -8.40
N LYS A 26 20.14 -0.41 -7.97
CA LYS A 26 20.70 -1.61 -7.33
C LYS A 26 20.00 -1.93 -6.02
N LEU A 27 19.73 -0.90 -5.21
CA LEU A 27 18.98 -1.02 -3.96
C LEU A 27 17.56 -1.52 -4.22
N VAL A 28 16.83 -0.91 -5.17
CA VAL A 28 15.48 -1.34 -5.56
C VAL A 28 15.48 -2.78 -6.03
N ALA A 29 16.38 -3.16 -6.94
CA ALA A 29 16.49 -4.54 -7.42
C ALA A 29 16.77 -5.52 -6.29
N PHE A 30 17.69 -5.19 -5.38
CA PHE A 30 17.97 -5.99 -4.19
C PHE A 30 16.74 -6.12 -3.29
N SER A 31 16.05 -5.01 -2.99
CA SER A 31 14.86 -4.99 -2.16
C SER A 31 13.71 -5.81 -2.75
N VAL A 32 13.51 -5.75 -4.07
CA VAL A 32 12.50 -6.56 -4.78
C VAL A 32 12.88 -8.05 -4.72
N LEU A 33 14.14 -8.39 -4.97
CA LEU A 33 14.60 -9.79 -4.87
C LEU A 33 14.42 -10.36 -3.46
N VAL A 34 14.72 -9.57 -2.43
CA VAL A 34 14.51 -9.97 -1.03
C VAL A 34 13.02 -10.15 -0.73
N SER A 35 12.17 -9.20 -1.14
CA SER A 35 10.71 -9.29 -0.95
C SER A 35 10.13 -10.54 -1.63
N LEU A 36 10.46 -10.80 -2.90
CA LEU A 36 10.00 -11.99 -3.63
C LEU A 36 10.57 -13.30 -3.07
N PHE A 37 11.79 -13.27 -2.52
CA PHE A 37 12.40 -14.43 -1.89
C PHE A 37 11.72 -14.78 -0.56
N LEU A 38 11.30 -13.77 0.21
CA LEU A 38 10.65 -13.94 1.52
C LEU A 38 9.13 -14.11 1.45
N ALA A 39 8.50 -13.65 0.38
CA ALA A 39 7.07 -13.74 0.15
C ALA A 39 6.82 -14.04 -1.33
N PHE A 40 6.92 -15.32 -1.70
CA PHE A 40 6.85 -15.72 -3.10
C PHE A 40 5.40 -15.63 -3.60
N PRO A 41 5.12 -14.92 -4.73
CA PRO A 41 3.77 -14.79 -5.24
C PRO A 41 3.14 -16.16 -5.56
N PRO A 42 1.84 -16.36 -5.30
CA PRO A 42 1.16 -17.64 -5.48
C PRO A 42 0.82 -17.94 -6.96
N TYR A 43 1.79 -17.83 -7.87
CA TYR A 43 1.59 -18.00 -9.33
C TYR A 43 1.04 -19.37 -9.73
N THR A 44 1.10 -20.39 -8.86
CA THR A 44 0.44 -21.67 -9.07
C THR A 44 -1.08 -21.53 -9.22
N LEU A 45 -1.70 -20.61 -8.49
CA LEU A 45 -3.13 -20.29 -8.63
C LEU A 45 -3.45 -19.61 -9.96
N LEU A 46 -2.55 -18.73 -10.44
CA LEU A 46 -2.68 -18.09 -11.75
C LEU A 46 -2.57 -19.13 -12.87
N LEU A 47 -1.59 -20.04 -12.80
CA LEU A 47 -1.45 -21.14 -13.75
C LEU A 47 -2.67 -22.07 -13.75
N GLY A 48 -3.21 -22.35 -12.55
CA GLY A 48 -4.49 -23.06 -12.41
C GLY A 48 -5.60 -22.32 -13.15
N HIS A 49 -5.77 -21.03 -12.93
CA HIS A 49 -6.82 -20.23 -13.58
C HIS A 49 -6.72 -20.20 -15.12
N LEU A 50 -5.50 -20.25 -15.65
CA LEU A 50 -5.26 -20.28 -17.10
C LEU A 50 -5.47 -21.66 -17.72
N SER A 51 -5.60 -22.73 -16.90
CA SER A 51 -5.88 -24.08 -17.39
C SER A 51 -7.37 -24.29 -17.64
N GLU A 52 -7.73 -25.05 -18.68
CA GLU A 52 -9.13 -25.26 -19.12
C GLU A 52 -10.06 -25.84 -18.03
N HIS A 53 -9.50 -26.56 -17.05
CA HIS A 53 -10.24 -27.22 -15.96
C HIS A 53 -9.94 -26.62 -14.57
N GLY A 54 -9.24 -25.48 -14.51
CA GLY A 54 -8.73 -24.96 -13.25
C GLY A 54 -9.68 -24.04 -12.49
N MET A 55 -9.25 -23.62 -11.30
CA MET A 55 -10.03 -22.74 -10.43
C MET A 55 -10.31 -21.39 -11.10
N LYS A 56 -11.57 -20.96 -11.07
CA LYS A 56 -11.95 -19.62 -11.57
C LYS A 56 -11.57 -18.58 -10.53
N LEU A 57 -10.69 -17.65 -10.90
CA LEU A 57 -10.44 -16.43 -10.14
C LEU A 57 -11.58 -15.45 -10.40
N ASP A 58 -12.54 -15.49 -9.49
CA ASP A 58 -13.82 -14.79 -9.55
C ASP A 58 -13.74 -13.30 -9.91
N ALA A 59 -12.74 -12.58 -9.39
CA ALA A 59 -12.57 -11.16 -9.65
C ALA A 59 -12.08 -10.88 -11.09
N TRP A 60 -11.26 -11.75 -11.69
CA TRP A 60 -10.88 -11.61 -13.10
C TRP A 60 -12.06 -11.84 -14.05
N VAL A 61 -12.94 -12.79 -13.73
CA VAL A 61 -14.18 -13.00 -14.49
C VAL A 61 -15.05 -11.75 -14.44
N PHE A 62 -15.17 -11.13 -13.26
CA PHE A 62 -15.90 -9.85 -13.12
C PHE A 62 -15.26 -8.74 -13.95
N VAL A 63 -13.93 -8.57 -13.85
CA VAL A 63 -13.17 -7.57 -14.60
C VAL A 63 -13.34 -7.76 -16.12
N GLN A 64 -13.33 -9.02 -16.58
CA GLN A 64 -13.54 -9.34 -17.98
C GLN A 64 -14.96 -9.03 -18.45
N ASN A 65 -15.98 -9.42 -17.69
CA ASN A 65 -17.38 -9.11 -18.04
C ASN A 65 -17.62 -7.59 -18.06
N GLN A 66 -17.11 -6.87 -17.07
CA GLN A 66 -17.21 -5.41 -17.04
C GLN A 66 -16.40 -4.75 -18.17
N SER A 67 -15.32 -5.35 -18.65
CA SER A 67 -14.56 -4.78 -19.77
C SER A 67 -15.29 -4.85 -21.12
N GLN A 68 -16.34 -5.67 -21.23
CA GLN A 68 -17.19 -5.76 -22.43
C GLN A 68 -18.23 -4.62 -22.48
N ASP A 69 -18.76 -4.22 -21.33
CA ASP A 69 -19.57 -3.01 -21.16
C ASP A 69 -19.24 -2.37 -19.81
N LEU A 70 -18.43 -1.29 -19.86
CA LEU A 70 -17.94 -0.59 -18.67
C LEU A 70 -19.06 -0.01 -17.81
N PHE A 71 -20.19 0.34 -18.43
CA PHE A 71 -21.32 1.01 -17.78
C PHE A 71 -22.50 0.07 -17.50
N HIS A 72 -22.66 -1.03 -18.24
CA HIS A 72 -23.73 -2.02 -18.06
C HIS A 72 -23.20 -3.47 -18.14
N PRO A 73 -22.45 -3.94 -17.14
CA PRO A 73 -21.99 -5.33 -17.17
C PRO A 73 -23.20 -6.27 -17.14
N GLN A 74 -23.38 -7.09 -18.17
CA GLN A 74 -24.47 -8.07 -18.24
C GLN A 74 -24.10 -9.37 -17.48
N GLY A 75 -25.12 -10.08 -16.97
CA GLY A 75 -24.93 -11.44 -16.41
C GLY A 75 -24.26 -11.49 -15.03
N MET A 76 -24.39 -10.45 -14.22
CA MET A 76 -23.88 -10.46 -12.85
C MET A 76 -24.96 -10.97 -11.89
N ASP A 77 -24.83 -12.22 -11.42
CA ASP A 77 -25.49 -12.62 -10.18
C ASP A 77 -24.84 -11.82 -9.05
N PHE A 78 -25.63 -10.92 -8.45
CA PHE A 78 -25.18 -10.01 -7.39
C PHE A 78 -24.99 -10.79 -6.09
N ASP A 79 -23.85 -11.48 -5.95
CA ASP A 79 -23.37 -11.81 -4.63
C ASP A 79 -22.89 -10.52 -3.94
N VAL A 80 -23.24 -10.36 -2.67
CA VAL A 80 -23.14 -9.13 -1.85
C VAL A 80 -21.75 -8.49 -1.88
N ARG A 81 -20.70 -9.26 -2.17
CA ARG A 81 -19.31 -8.79 -2.23
C ARG A 81 -18.96 -7.96 -3.47
N ARG A 82 -19.66 -8.14 -4.62
CA ARG A 82 -19.22 -7.60 -5.92
C ARG A 82 -19.90 -6.30 -6.33
N GLU A 83 -20.90 -5.86 -5.58
CA GLU A 83 -21.62 -4.58 -5.79
C GLU A 83 -20.68 -3.37 -5.83
N ASN A 84 -19.67 -3.36 -4.93
CA ASN A 84 -18.72 -2.25 -4.83
C ASN A 84 -17.68 -2.24 -5.97
N MET A 85 -17.49 -3.35 -6.69
CA MET A 85 -16.53 -3.42 -7.80
C MET A 85 -17.04 -2.76 -9.07
N ILE A 86 -18.34 -2.48 -9.20
CA ILE A 86 -18.96 -1.86 -10.39
C ILE A 86 -18.36 -0.48 -10.71
N PHE A 87 -17.89 0.25 -9.70
CA PHE A 87 -17.26 1.57 -9.89
C PHE A 87 -15.74 1.51 -10.07
N ARG A 88 -15.15 0.31 -10.15
CA ARG A 88 -13.71 0.10 -10.31
C ARG A 88 -13.37 -0.07 -11.79
N TRP A 89 -13.18 1.02 -12.51
CA TRP A 89 -13.02 0.99 -13.97
C TRP A 89 -11.60 0.79 -14.46
N VAL A 90 -10.57 0.94 -13.62
CA VAL A 90 -9.18 0.85 -14.08
C VAL A 90 -8.82 -0.55 -14.57
N LEU A 91 -9.12 -1.59 -13.80
CA LEU A 91 -8.83 -2.96 -14.22
C LEU A 91 -9.66 -3.40 -15.45
N PRO A 92 -10.98 -3.15 -15.51
CA PRO A 92 -11.76 -3.39 -16.73
C PRO A 92 -11.21 -2.66 -17.96
N LEU A 93 -10.80 -1.39 -17.82
CA LEU A 93 -10.18 -0.65 -18.91
C LEU A 93 -8.86 -1.29 -19.35
N LEU A 94 -8.00 -1.69 -18.41
CA LEU A 94 -6.76 -2.40 -18.73
C LEU A 94 -7.02 -3.76 -19.39
N SER A 95 -8.04 -4.49 -18.92
CA SER A 95 -8.49 -5.74 -19.54
C SER A 95 -8.92 -5.51 -20.99
N PHE A 96 -9.74 -4.49 -21.25
CA PHE A 96 -10.12 -4.11 -22.61
C PHE A 96 -8.91 -3.77 -23.48
N LEU A 97 -8.01 -2.91 -23.00
CA LEU A 97 -6.83 -2.44 -23.74
C LEU A 97 -5.81 -3.55 -24.03
N THR A 98 -5.74 -4.58 -23.19
CA THR A 98 -4.80 -5.71 -23.34
C THR A 98 -5.40 -6.91 -24.06
N GLY A 99 -6.64 -6.82 -24.55
CA GLY A 99 -7.34 -7.96 -25.14
C GLY A 99 -7.61 -9.08 -24.13
N HIS A 100 -7.93 -8.71 -22.89
CA HIS A 100 -8.18 -9.58 -21.74
C HIS A 100 -6.96 -10.40 -21.28
N ASN A 101 -5.74 -9.95 -21.62
CA ASN A 101 -4.51 -10.64 -21.23
C ASN A 101 -4.10 -10.32 -19.78
N ILE A 102 -4.51 -11.19 -18.86
CA ILE A 102 -4.24 -11.08 -17.41
C ILE A 102 -2.73 -11.00 -17.12
N ILE A 103 -1.90 -11.73 -17.86
CA ILE A 103 -0.44 -11.74 -17.65
C ILE A 103 0.15 -10.35 -17.88
N ILE A 104 -0.28 -9.65 -18.94
CA ILE A 104 0.19 -8.29 -19.22
C ILE A 104 -0.19 -7.34 -18.08
N ILE A 105 -1.40 -7.46 -17.52
CA ILE A 105 -1.85 -6.61 -16.41
C ILE A 105 -1.03 -6.87 -15.14
N ILE A 106 -0.76 -8.14 -14.81
CA ILE A 106 0.08 -8.52 -13.65
C ILE A 106 1.53 -8.04 -13.83
N LEU A 107 2.08 -8.15 -15.04
CA LEU A 107 3.41 -7.61 -15.35
C LEU A 107 3.45 -6.09 -15.19
N LEU A 108 2.43 -5.38 -15.67
CA LEU A 108 2.32 -3.94 -15.51
C LEU A 108 2.25 -3.57 -14.03
N GLN A 109 1.42 -4.27 -13.23
CA GLN A 109 1.33 -4.07 -11.79
C GLN A 109 2.68 -4.26 -11.09
N SER A 110 3.43 -5.31 -11.46
CA SER A 110 4.77 -5.60 -10.92
C SER A 110 5.77 -4.49 -11.27
N VAL A 111 5.74 -3.99 -12.52
CA VAL A 111 6.56 -2.85 -12.95
C VAL A 111 6.22 -1.60 -12.13
N LEU A 112 4.94 -1.32 -11.89
CA LEU A 112 4.52 -0.23 -11.02
C LEU A 112 4.99 -0.41 -9.58
N GLY A 113 5.02 -1.65 -9.05
CA GLY A 113 5.61 -1.97 -7.76
C GLY A 113 7.11 -1.61 -7.68
N VAL A 114 7.88 -1.93 -8.72
CA VAL A 114 9.30 -1.53 -8.81
C VAL A 114 9.44 0.00 -8.80
N PHE A 115 8.62 0.71 -9.59
CA PHE A 115 8.64 2.18 -9.62
C PHE A 115 8.14 2.82 -8.32
N PHE A 116 7.21 2.17 -7.62
CA PHE A 116 6.75 2.60 -6.29
C PHE A 116 7.94 2.66 -5.32
N ILE A 117 8.69 1.55 -5.22
CA ILE A 117 9.86 1.46 -4.34
C ILE A 117 10.94 2.47 -4.76
N TYR A 118 11.17 2.62 -6.07
CA TYR A 118 12.12 3.61 -6.59
C TYR A 118 11.74 5.05 -6.21
N ASN A 119 10.49 5.46 -6.42
CA ASN A 119 10.02 6.82 -6.13
C ASN A 119 10.07 7.12 -4.62
N VAL A 120 9.72 6.16 -3.78
CA VAL A 120 9.89 6.26 -2.33
C VAL A 120 11.37 6.45 -1.98
N GLY A 121 12.26 5.62 -2.51
CA GLY A 121 13.69 5.73 -2.24
C GLY A 121 14.29 7.05 -2.72
N GLN A 122 13.89 7.51 -3.90
CA GLN A 122 14.30 8.81 -4.44
C GLN A 122 13.85 9.96 -3.52
N TRP A 123 12.60 9.93 -3.05
CA TRP A 123 12.08 10.95 -2.17
C TRP A 123 12.76 10.94 -0.79
N VAL A 124 12.95 9.77 -0.18
CA VAL A 124 13.67 9.65 1.10
C VAL A 124 15.12 10.13 0.96
N TYR A 125 15.78 9.84 -0.16
CA TYR A 125 17.13 10.35 -0.41
C TYR A 125 17.13 11.88 -0.58
N ALA A 126 16.15 12.44 -1.29
CA ALA A 126 16.03 13.89 -1.47
C ALA A 126 15.83 14.63 -0.13
N VAL A 127 15.11 14.02 0.82
CA VAL A 127 14.89 14.60 2.15
C VAL A 127 16.11 14.41 3.07
N SER A 128 16.75 13.24 3.03
CA SER A 128 17.81 12.87 3.97
C SER A 128 19.22 13.24 3.54
N ASN A 129 19.44 13.32 2.23
CA ASN A 129 20.76 13.30 1.58
C ASN A 129 21.67 12.16 2.08
N ASP A 130 21.11 11.06 2.58
CA ASP A 130 21.86 9.95 3.18
C ASP A 130 21.48 8.59 2.58
N LYS A 131 22.45 7.94 1.94
CA LYS A 131 22.25 6.66 1.25
C LYS A 131 21.98 5.51 2.21
N ILE A 132 22.59 5.50 3.39
CA ILE A 132 22.41 4.43 4.38
C ILE A 132 20.99 4.48 4.93
N THR A 133 20.55 5.65 5.40
CA THR A 133 19.18 5.85 5.91
C THR A 133 18.13 5.53 4.83
N THR A 134 18.36 5.97 3.60
CA THR A 134 17.49 5.63 2.47
C THR A 134 17.42 4.11 2.25
N SER A 135 18.57 3.43 2.30
CA SER A 135 18.62 1.98 2.08
C SER A 135 17.88 1.19 3.14
N LEU A 136 18.05 1.55 4.42
CA LEU A 136 17.33 0.92 5.51
C LEU A 136 15.81 1.13 5.37
N PHE A 137 15.38 2.35 5.03
CA PHE A 137 13.96 2.64 4.80
C PHE A 137 13.39 1.84 3.61
N VAL A 138 14.10 1.82 2.48
CA VAL A 138 13.66 1.14 1.25
C VAL A 138 13.60 -0.38 1.44
N ILE A 139 14.59 -0.98 2.12
CA ILE A 139 14.55 -2.40 2.49
C ILE A 139 13.35 -2.68 3.40
N SER A 140 13.10 -1.81 4.38
CA SER A 140 11.95 -1.98 5.27
C SER A 140 10.62 -1.92 4.51
N ILE A 141 10.40 -0.88 3.68
CA ILE A 141 9.09 -0.68 3.03
C ILE A 141 8.83 -1.73 1.94
N ALA A 142 9.88 -2.20 1.27
CA ALA A 142 9.75 -3.23 0.24
C ALA A 142 9.27 -4.58 0.80
N ASN A 143 9.50 -4.84 2.09
CA ASN A 143 9.16 -6.12 2.73
C ASN A 143 7.88 -6.08 3.57
N ILE A 144 7.11 -4.98 3.55
CA ILE A 144 5.77 -4.93 4.16
C ILE A 144 4.67 -5.16 3.12
N PHE A 145 3.43 -5.34 3.58
CA PHE A 145 2.29 -5.70 2.75
C PHE A 145 2.11 -4.80 1.52
N VAL A 146 2.13 -3.47 1.67
CA VAL A 146 1.83 -2.52 0.57
C VAL A 146 2.72 -2.72 -0.67
N CYS A 147 4.01 -3.04 -0.49
CA CYS A 147 4.92 -3.28 -1.62
C CYS A 147 4.83 -4.72 -2.11
N THR A 148 4.83 -5.69 -1.20
CA THR A 148 4.78 -7.12 -1.54
C THR A 148 3.51 -7.48 -2.31
N TRP A 149 2.37 -6.88 -1.93
CA TRP A 149 1.08 -7.09 -2.56
C TRP A 149 1.04 -6.67 -4.04
N THR A 150 1.88 -5.72 -4.45
CA THR A 150 1.99 -5.34 -5.88
C THR A 150 2.51 -6.49 -6.76
N PHE A 151 3.23 -7.45 -6.18
CA PHE A 151 3.71 -8.65 -6.86
C PHE A 151 2.83 -9.87 -6.59
N ALA A 152 2.23 -9.94 -5.40
CA ALA A 152 1.44 -11.08 -4.94
C ALA A 152 -0.05 -11.03 -5.31
N ASP A 153 -0.62 -9.86 -5.64
CA ASP A 153 -2.01 -9.75 -6.06
C ASP A 153 -2.21 -10.34 -7.46
N ILE A 154 -2.58 -11.62 -7.46
CA ILE A 154 -3.00 -12.37 -8.64
C ILE A 154 -4.53 -12.45 -8.75
N TYR A 155 -5.27 -11.97 -7.77
CA TYR A 155 -6.72 -12.13 -7.69
C TYR A 155 -7.46 -11.08 -8.53
N GLY A 156 -6.78 -10.04 -9.00
CA GLY A 156 -7.37 -8.98 -9.82
C GLY A 156 -8.08 -7.93 -8.98
N TYR A 157 -7.53 -7.62 -7.80
CA TYR A 157 -8.03 -6.55 -6.96
C TYR A 157 -7.52 -5.17 -7.38
N GLY A 158 -6.28 -5.10 -7.87
CA GLY A 158 -5.69 -3.90 -8.47
C GLY A 158 -5.12 -2.92 -7.46
N ASP A 159 -4.97 -3.28 -6.19
CA ASP A 159 -4.45 -2.37 -5.16
C ASP A 159 -3.07 -1.83 -5.51
N GLY A 160 -2.22 -2.61 -6.21
CA GLY A 160 -0.91 -2.14 -6.64
C GLY A 160 -0.96 -0.93 -7.58
N PHE A 161 -1.98 -0.85 -8.46
CA PHE A 161 -2.23 0.34 -9.26
C PHE A 161 -2.64 1.51 -8.36
N ALA A 162 -3.60 1.29 -7.46
CA ALA A 162 -4.08 2.34 -6.56
C ALA A 162 -2.95 2.90 -5.68
N TYR A 163 -2.12 2.05 -5.08
CA TYR A 163 -0.96 2.45 -4.28
C TYR A 163 0.03 3.29 -5.09
N PHE A 164 0.37 2.84 -6.30
CA PHE A 164 1.29 3.57 -7.18
C PHE A 164 0.76 4.95 -7.54
N PHE A 165 -0.49 5.06 -8.00
CA PHE A 165 -1.04 6.35 -8.40
C PHE A 165 -1.30 7.27 -7.20
N LEU A 166 -1.62 6.75 -6.01
CA LEU A 166 -1.62 7.53 -4.78
C LEU A 166 -0.23 8.09 -4.46
N LEU A 167 0.83 7.28 -4.60
CA LEU A 167 2.21 7.73 -4.38
C LEU A 167 2.61 8.80 -5.41
N VAL A 168 2.24 8.63 -6.68
CA VAL A 168 2.45 9.63 -7.72
C VAL A 168 1.77 10.94 -7.34
N ALA A 169 0.50 10.92 -6.93
CA ALA A 169 -0.21 12.11 -6.48
C ALA A 169 0.41 12.75 -5.23
N LEU A 170 0.90 11.93 -4.29
CA LEU A 170 1.51 12.36 -3.03
C LEU A 170 2.84 13.08 -3.24
N LEU A 171 3.68 12.61 -4.17
CA LEU A 171 5.04 13.12 -4.36
C LEU A 171 5.16 14.19 -5.45
N ASN A 172 4.15 14.33 -6.31
CA ASN A 172 4.17 15.32 -7.39
C ASN A 172 3.79 16.73 -6.92
N ARG A 173 4.29 17.72 -7.65
CA ARG A 173 3.90 19.13 -7.51
C ARG A 173 3.05 19.64 -8.67
N ASN A 174 3.01 18.91 -9.79
CA ASN A 174 2.21 19.28 -10.94
C ASN A 174 0.73 18.98 -10.64
N PRO A 175 -0.15 19.99 -10.64
CA PRO A 175 -1.53 19.79 -10.25
C PRO A 175 -2.35 18.86 -11.15
N VAL A 176 -2.06 18.87 -12.45
CA VAL A 176 -2.72 18.00 -13.42
C VAL A 176 -2.37 16.54 -13.16
N ILE A 177 -1.10 16.27 -12.84
CA ILE A 177 -0.63 14.92 -12.49
C ILE A 177 -1.29 14.44 -11.20
N ILE A 178 -1.39 15.30 -10.18
CA ILE A 178 -2.08 14.97 -8.92
C ILE A 178 -3.54 14.60 -9.21
N PHE A 179 -4.24 15.42 -9.98
CA PHE A 179 -5.65 15.17 -10.31
C PHE A 179 -5.83 13.85 -11.07
N ILE A 180 -5.08 13.63 -12.15
CA ILE A 180 -5.19 12.43 -12.99
C ILE A 180 -4.84 11.18 -12.18
N ALA A 181 -3.74 11.21 -11.42
CA ALA A 181 -3.31 10.07 -10.62
C ALA A 181 -4.34 9.73 -9.54
N LEU A 182 -4.97 10.73 -8.90
CA LEU A 182 -6.06 10.48 -7.96
C LEU A 182 -7.29 9.88 -8.64
N GLN A 183 -7.66 10.32 -9.85
CA GLN A 183 -8.76 9.68 -10.57
C GLN A 183 -8.47 8.20 -10.84
N ILE A 184 -7.27 7.87 -11.32
CA ILE A 184 -6.88 6.49 -11.56
C ILE A 184 -6.94 5.69 -10.25
N ALA A 185 -6.40 6.22 -9.14
CA ALA A 185 -6.47 5.54 -7.85
C ALA A 185 -7.92 5.34 -7.35
N PHE A 186 -8.76 6.38 -7.40
CA PHE A 186 -10.14 6.36 -6.90
C PHE A 186 -11.05 5.43 -7.70
N PHE A 187 -10.84 5.33 -9.01
CA PHE A 187 -11.53 4.37 -9.89
C PHE A 187 -10.85 2.99 -9.93
N THR A 188 -9.79 2.76 -9.14
CA THR A 188 -9.25 1.41 -8.92
C THR A 188 -9.86 0.78 -7.67
N ASP A 189 -9.92 1.55 -6.58
CA ASP A 189 -10.43 1.07 -5.29
C ASP A 189 -11.00 2.23 -4.46
N GLU A 190 -12.16 2.03 -3.84
CA GLU A 190 -12.82 3.05 -3.01
C GLU A 190 -12.00 3.44 -1.77
N ARG A 191 -11.13 2.58 -1.26
CA ARG A 191 -10.24 2.90 -0.13
C ARG A 191 -9.19 3.93 -0.53
N ALA A 192 -8.85 4.03 -1.81
CA ALA A 192 -8.01 5.11 -2.32
C ALA A 192 -8.69 6.48 -2.16
N VAL A 193 -10.03 6.54 -2.27
CA VAL A 193 -10.79 7.78 -2.06
C VAL A 193 -10.57 8.30 -0.65
N ILE A 194 -10.66 7.41 0.35
CA ILE A 194 -10.38 7.73 1.75
C ILE A 194 -8.91 8.12 1.92
N ALA A 195 -8.00 7.41 1.25
CA ALA A 195 -6.57 7.72 1.26
C ALA A 195 -6.22 9.11 0.71
N GLY A 196 -7.08 9.70 -0.13
CA GLY A 196 -6.99 11.11 -0.53
C GLY A 196 -6.91 12.06 0.68
N GLY A 197 -7.55 11.72 1.80
CA GLY A 197 -7.43 12.48 3.05
C GLY A 197 -6.02 12.43 3.63
N TYR A 198 -5.31 11.32 3.50
CA TYR A 198 -3.93 11.18 3.97
C TYR A 198 -2.95 12.00 3.11
N LEU A 199 -3.25 12.18 1.82
CA LEU A 199 -2.50 13.10 0.96
C LEU A 199 -2.67 14.55 1.42
N LEU A 200 -3.89 14.96 1.81
CA LEU A 200 -4.13 16.28 2.40
C LEU A 200 -3.25 16.49 3.64
N LEU A 201 -3.19 15.49 4.52
CA LEU A 201 -2.36 15.51 5.72
C LEU A 201 -0.87 15.62 5.40
N PHE A 202 -0.39 14.85 4.41
CA PHE A 202 1.01 14.85 4.01
C PHE A 202 1.47 16.20 3.44
N HIS A 203 0.74 16.77 2.47
CA HIS A 203 1.10 18.07 1.91
C HIS A 203 1.01 19.19 2.95
N MET A 204 0.00 19.14 3.83
CA MET A 204 -0.15 20.08 4.93
C MET A 204 1.03 19.99 5.89
N LEU A 205 1.45 18.76 6.24
CA LEU A 205 2.59 18.49 7.10
C LEU A 205 3.87 19.09 6.52
N ILE A 206 4.20 18.80 5.26
CA ILE A 206 5.39 19.38 4.60
C ILE A 206 5.36 20.91 4.69
N LYS A 207 4.23 21.52 4.34
CA LYS A 207 4.07 22.97 4.30
C LYS A 207 4.18 23.64 5.68
N VAL A 208 3.68 23.03 6.75
CA VAL A 208 3.85 23.62 8.10
C VAL A 208 5.27 23.53 8.62
N TYR A 209 6.04 22.54 8.18
CA TYR A 209 7.48 22.48 8.47
C TYR A 209 8.26 23.55 7.69
N GLU A 210 7.91 23.80 6.43
CA GLU A 210 8.48 24.88 5.63
C GLU A 210 8.18 26.26 6.24
N LEU A 211 6.94 26.49 6.68
CA LEU A 211 6.51 27.74 7.28
C LEU A 211 6.89 27.89 8.76
N LYS A 212 7.29 26.81 9.43
CA LYS A 212 7.55 26.71 10.88
C LYS A 212 6.37 27.17 11.75
N ASP A 213 5.15 27.07 11.26
CA ASP A 213 3.92 27.47 11.97
C ASP A 213 2.98 26.28 12.18
N PHE A 214 2.88 25.83 13.44
CA PHE A 214 2.14 24.65 13.86
C PHE A 214 0.80 24.98 14.57
N ARG A 215 0.28 26.20 14.39
CA ARG A 215 -1.04 26.57 14.93
C ARG A 215 -2.17 25.86 14.17
N LEU A 216 -3.25 25.51 14.87
CA LEU A 216 -4.41 24.83 14.27
C LEU A 216 -5.00 25.59 13.07
N VAL A 217 -5.07 26.92 13.14
CA VAL A 217 -5.57 27.75 12.04
C VAL A 217 -4.72 27.59 10.77
N THR A 218 -3.39 27.52 10.92
CA THR A 218 -2.46 27.35 9.80
C THR A 218 -2.55 25.94 9.23
N LEU A 219 -2.66 24.91 10.09
CA LEU A 219 -2.93 23.53 9.67
C LEU A 219 -4.20 23.45 8.83
N PHE A 220 -5.31 24.00 9.34
CA PHE A 220 -6.60 24.00 8.63
C PHE A 220 -6.52 24.74 7.29
N LYS A 221 -5.94 25.94 7.25
CA LYS A 221 -5.74 26.70 6.00
C LYS A 221 -4.90 25.94 4.96
N ASN A 222 -3.90 25.17 5.41
CA ASN A 222 -3.05 24.39 4.52
C ASN A 222 -3.74 23.15 3.96
N VAL A 223 -4.77 22.61 4.62
CA VAL A 223 -5.62 21.53 4.08
C VAL A 223 -6.44 21.97 2.86
N PHE A 224 -6.71 23.27 2.70
CA PHE A 224 -7.51 23.80 1.59
C PHE A 224 -6.72 24.61 0.57
N SER A 225 -5.39 24.64 0.63
CA SER A 225 -4.57 25.50 -0.23
C SER A 225 -3.42 24.77 -0.94
N GLY A 226 -2.94 25.34 -2.05
CA GLY A 226 -1.85 24.77 -2.84
C GLY A 226 -2.23 23.44 -3.49
N ASN A 227 -1.33 22.45 -3.43
CA ASN A 227 -1.55 21.12 -4.01
C ASN A 227 -2.82 20.43 -3.46
N ASN A 228 -3.23 20.76 -2.23
CA ASN A 228 -4.42 20.17 -1.62
C ASN A 228 -5.73 20.57 -2.31
N ALA A 229 -5.80 21.73 -2.98
CA ALA A 229 -6.97 22.12 -3.74
C ALA A 229 -7.31 21.11 -4.86
N TRP A 230 -6.28 20.45 -5.41
CA TRP A 230 -6.44 19.46 -6.48
C TRP A 230 -6.91 18.10 -5.98
N VAL A 231 -6.61 17.77 -4.71
CA VAL A 231 -7.19 16.61 -4.05
C VAL A 231 -8.70 16.80 -3.84
N TRP A 232 -9.11 17.99 -3.38
CA TRP A 232 -10.53 18.34 -3.26
C TRP A 232 -11.25 18.31 -4.61
N LEU A 233 -10.65 18.90 -5.64
CA LEU A 233 -11.21 18.86 -7.00
C LEU A 233 -11.34 17.42 -7.51
N ALA A 234 -10.36 16.56 -7.23
CA ALA A 234 -10.40 15.15 -7.58
C ALA A 234 -11.55 14.41 -6.88
N TRP A 235 -11.80 14.69 -5.59
CA TRP A 235 -12.97 14.15 -4.89
C TRP A 235 -14.28 14.62 -5.47
N ILE A 236 -14.43 15.93 -5.71
CA ILE A 236 -15.66 16.49 -6.30
C ILE A 236 -15.96 15.77 -7.61
N PHE A 237 -14.97 15.68 -8.51
CA PHE A 237 -15.13 15.01 -9.80
C PHE A 237 -15.51 13.52 -9.64
N TYR A 238 -14.79 12.79 -8.80
CA TYR A 238 -15.06 11.37 -8.55
C TYR A 238 -16.50 11.15 -8.03
N PHE A 239 -16.91 11.90 -7.01
CA PHE A 239 -18.26 11.77 -6.46
C PHE A 239 -19.33 12.21 -7.45
N THR A 240 -19.10 13.24 -8.26
CA THR A 240 -20.02 13.64 -9.34
C THR A 240 -20.21 12.52 -10.36
N VAL A 241 -19.12 11.92 -10.85
CA VAL A 241 -19.18 10.82 -11.81
C VAL A 241 -19.85 9.59 -11.19
N ARG A 242 -19.47 9.22 -9.97
CA ARG A 242 -20.03 8.06 -9.27
C ARG A 242 -21.53 8.23 -9.02
N PHE A 243 -21.96 9.43 -8.58
CA PHE A 243 -23.37 9.74 -8.38
C PHE A 243 -24.15 9.70 -9.69
N TYR A 244 -23.63 10.35 -10.74
CA TYR A 244 -24.26 10.34 -12.07
C TYR A 244 -24.45 8.91 -12.60
N VAL A 245 -23.42 8.07 -12.52
CA VAL A 245 -23.49 6.68 -12.99
C VAL A 245 -24.46 5.87 -12.16
N ARG A 246 -24.45 6.02 -10.83
CA ARG A 246 -25.38 5.33 -9.94
C ARG A 246 -26.82 5.66 -10.31
N GLU A 247 -27.18 6.95 -10.38
CA GLU A 247 -28.55 7.36 -10.64
C GLU A 247 -29.02 6.97 -12.04
N LYS A 248 -28.14 7.05 -13.05
CA LYS A 248 -28.52 6.78 -14.43
C LYS A 248 -28.55 5.30 -14.79
N TYR A 249 -27.61 4.52 -14.27
CA TYR A 249 -27.39 3.13 -14.70
C TYR A 249 -27.73 2.10 -13.61
N PHE A 250 -27.74 2.50 -12.34
CA PHE A 250 -28.00 1.61 -11.20
C PHE A 250 -29.04 2.17 -10.20
N PRO A 251 -30.21 2.69 -10.65
CA PRO A 251 -31.15 3.40 -9.78
C PRO A 251 -31.77 2.53 -8.66
N ASN A 252 -31.90 1.23 -8.89
CA ASN A 252 -32.50 0.28 -7.93
C ASN A 252 -31.47 -0.44 -7.05
N HIS A 253 -30.19 -0.05 -7.13
CA HIS A 253 -29.13 -0.73 -6.41
C HIS A 253 -29.06 -0.25 -4.96
N SER A 254 -29.48 -1.12 -4.03
CA SER A 254 -29.35 -0.90 -2.60
C SER A 254 -28.00 -1.44 -2.12
N TYR A 255 -27.11 -0.56 -1.63
CA TYR A 255 -25.89 -1.01 -0.96
C TYR A 255 -26.24 -1.71 0.36
N SER A 256 -26.05 -3.02 0.41
CA SER A 256 -26.38 -3.85 1.58
C SER A 256 -25.43 -3.67 2.78
N THR A 257 -24.31 -2.95 2.62
CA THR A 257 -23.21 -2.87 3.62
C THR A 257 -23.14 -1.60 4.47
N LEU A 258 -24.18 -0.75 4.46
CA LEU A 258 -24.27 0.41 5.38
C LEU A 258 -25.07 0.01 6.64
N GLY A 259 -24.41 -0.44 7.71
CA GLY A 259 -25.11 -0.57 9.00
C GLY A 259 -24.39 -1.26 10.14
N THR A 260 -23.64 -2.32 9.89
CA THR A 260 -22.92 -3.06 10.94
C THR A 260 -21.43 -3.10 10.63
N PRO A 261 -20.54 -2.61 11.52
CA PRO A 261 -19.11 -2.81 11.35
C PRO A 261 -18.88 -4.32 11.29
N VAL A 262 -18.30 -4.78 10.19
CA VAL A 262 -18.25 -6.21 9.89
C VAL A 262 -17.48 -6.97 10.98
N LEU A 263 -16.53 -6.31 11.63
CA LEU A 263 -15.81 -6.79 12.82
C LEU A 263 -16.72 -7.31 13.96
N PHE A 264 -17.94 -6.78 14.11
CA PHE A 264 -18.87 -7.19 15.17
C PHE A 264 -19.82 -8.33 14.78
N ALA A 265 -19.83 -8.77 13.52
CA ALA A 265 -20.61 -9.92 13.08
C ALA A 265 -19.88 -11.23 13.43
N ASP A 266 -20.06 -11.77 14.63
CA ASP A 266 -19.87 -13.15 15.13
C ASP A 266 -18.65 -14.04 14.76
N ALA A 267 -17.69 -13.65 13.92
CA ALA A 267 -16.48 -14.45 13.64
C ALA A 267 -15.17 -13.64 13.54
N HIS A 268 -15.23 -12.31 13.64
CA HIS A 268 -14.17 -11.43 13.12
C HIS A 268 -13.21 -10.83 14.17
N ARG A 269 -13.32 -11.25 15.45
CA ARG A 269 -12.57 -10.64 16.57
C ARG A 269 -11.06 -10.93 16.58
N TYR A 270 -10.61 -11.99 15.92
CA TYR A 270 -9.21 -12.47 16.01
C TYR A 270 -8.27 -11.87 14.96
N GLY A 271 -8.79 -11.26 13.88
CA GLY A 271 -7.96 -10.75 12.79
C GLY A 271 -7.36 -9.37 13.02
N LEU A 272 -8.07 -8.47 13.72
CA LEU A 272 -7.71 -7.06 13.78
C LEU A 272 -6.33 -6.78 14.39
N GLY A 273 -6.00 -7.41 15.52
CA GLY A 273 -4.70 -7.18 16.16
C GLY A 273 -3.54 -7.64 15.28
N SER A 274 -3.72 -8.76 14.58
CA SER A 274 -2.72 -9.32 13.67
C SER A 274 -2.61 -8.48 12.38
N SER A 275 -3.73 -8.15 11.73
CA SER A 275 -3.78 -7.26 10.54
C SER A 275 -3.18 -5.87 10.80
N LEU A 276 -3.39 -5.31 12.00
CA LEU A 276 -2.77 -4.04 12.39
C LEU A 276 -1.26 -4.16 12.43
N TRP A 277 -0.75 -5.24 13.00
CA TRP A 277 0.68 -5.52 13.01
C TRP A 277 1.20 -5.75 11.58
N THR A 278 0.63 -6.69 10.83
CA THR A 278 1.13 -7.14 9.51
C THR A 278 1.05 -6.08 8.42
N ALA A 279 0.14 -5.10 8.50
CA ALA A 279 0.09 -4.01 7.53
C ALA A 279 1.36 -3.12 7.53
N PHE A 280 2.01 -2.97 8.68
CA PHE A 280 3.15 -2.05 8.85
C PHE A 280 4.41 -2.72 9.43
N GLU A 281 4.27 -3.83 10.16
CA GLU A 281 5.34 -4.61 10.78
C GLU A 281 6.34 -3.73 11.56
N GLY A 282 7.63 -3.83 11.23
CA GLY A 282 8.69 -3.01 11.83
C GLY A 282 8.51 -1.51 11.66
N MET A 283 7.67 -1.05 10.72
CA MET A 283 7.37 0.37 10.53
C MET A 283 6.55 0.97 11.66
N TRP A 284 5.95 0.15 12.54
CA TRP A 284 5.38 0.65 13.80
C TRP A 284 6.43 1.37 14.67
N LEU A 285 7.68 0.92 14.66
CA LEU A 285 8.79 1.58 15.36
C LEU A 285 9.06 2.98 14.80
N LEU A 286 8.99 3.13 13.47
CA LEU A 286 9.14 4.41 12.79
C LEU A 286 8.01 5.38 13.16
N MET A 287 6.76 4.93 13.09
CA MET A 287 5.59 5.74 13.44
C MET A 287 5.60 6.12 14.93
N GLY A 288 5.92 5.17 15.82
CA GLY A 288 6.08 5.44 17.25
C GLY A 288 7.19 6.45 17.54
N GLY A 289 8.32 6.35 16.83
CA GLY A 289 9.41 7.33 16.91
C GLY A 289 8.97 8.74 16.50
N ALA A 290 8.20 8.86 15.41
CA ALA A 290 7.66 10.14 14.95
C ALA A 290 6.65 10.74 15.93
N ILE A 291 5.75 9.93 16.51
CA ILE A 291 4.81 10.35 17.55
C ILE A 291 5.56 10.88 18.77
N LEU A 292 6.56 10.13 19.25
CA LEU A 292 7.40 10.54 20.37
C LEU A 292 8.14 11.85 20.07
N ALA A 293 8.66 12.00 18.85
CA ALA A 293 9.33 13.23 18.43
C ALA A 293 8.37 14.44 18.43
N LEU A 294 7.14 14.29 17.92
CA LEU A 294 6.13 15.36 17.97
C LEU A 294 5.73 15.72 19.40
N TRP A 295 5.59 14.72 20.27
CA TRP A 295 5.29 14.91 21.68
C TRP A 295 6.41 15.68 22.41
N LEU A 296 7.65 15.23 22.28
CA LEU A 296 8.81 15.84 22.92
C LEU A 296 9.12 17.25 22.40
N THR A 297 8.84 17.50 21.11
CA THR A 297 8.96 18.84 20.51
C THR A 297 7.73 19.74 20.75
N LYS A 298 6.76 19.29 21.57
CA LYS A 298 5.53 20.01 21.95
C LYS A 298 4.66 20.43 20.76
N ARG A 299 4.72 19.67 19.65
CA ARG A 299 3.91 19.91 18.44
C ARG A 299 2.54 19.22 18.52
N TYR A 300 1.81 19.47 19.60
CA TYR A 300 0.58 18.75 19.93
C TYR A 300 -0.53 18.90 18.90
N ASN A 301 -0.65 20.07 18.26
CA ASN A 301 -1.66 20.29 17.22
C ASN A 301 -1.42 19.40 16.00
N LEU A 302 -0.16 19.30 15.56
CA LEU A 302 0.20 18.44 14.44
C LEU A 302 0.01 16.97 14.81
N LEU A 303 0.42 16.58 16.03
CA LEU A 303 0.18 15.24 16.55
C LEU A 303 -1.31 14.90 16.57
N LEU A 304 -2.17 15.79 17.08
CA LEU A 304 -3.61 15.59 17.13
C LEU A 304 -4.20 15.34 15.73
N VAL A 305 -3.87 16.20 14.77
CA VAL A 305 -4.42 16.11 13.40
C VAL A 305 -3.96 14.84 12.69
N VAL A 306 -2.67 14.48 12.81
CA VAL A 306 -2.14 13.22 12.24
C VAL A 306 -2.77 12.00 12.93
N SER A 307 -2.93 12.02 14.25
CA SER A 307 -3.58 10.94 15.01
C SER A 307 -5.05 10.75 14.61
N VAL A 308 -5.80 11.84 14.40
CA VAL A 308 -7.18 11.75 13.89
C VAL A 308 -7.21 11.08 12.51
N GLY A 309 -6.30 11.48 11.61
CA GLY A 309 -6.16 10.82 10.31
C GLY A 309 -5.86 9.32 10.42
N PHE A 310 -4.99 8.96 11.36
CA PHE A 310 -4.65 7.56 11.62
C PHE A 310 -5.84 6.79 12.21
N ILE A 311 -6.61 7.39 13.12
CA ILE A 311 -7.84 6.77 13.64
C ILE A 311 -8.84 6.50 12.52
N VAL A 312 -8.99 7.42 11.55
CA VAL A 312 -9.83 7.20 10.36
C VAL A 312 -9.33 6.01 9.54
N LEU A 313 -8.02 5.83 9.37
CA LEU A 313 -7.45 4.64 8.72
C LEU A 313 -7.85 3.34 9.44
N ILE A 314 -7.69 3.30 10.76
CA ILE A 314 -8.04 2.13 11.57
C ILE A 314 -9.54 1.83 11.47
N ALA A 315 -10.38 2.87 11.58
CA ALA A 315 -11.82 2.75 11.40
C ALA A 315 -12.15 2.19 10.02
N THR A 316 -11.54 2.70 8.96
CA THR A 316 -11.74 2.21 7.59
C THR A 316 -11.39 0.73 7.47
N GLY A 317 -10.29 0.28 8.09
CA GLY A 317 -9.92 -1.13 8.15
C GLY A 317 -10.98 -1.99 8.85
N ILE A 318 -11.58 -1.51 9.95
CA ILE A 318 -12.62 -2.22 10.72
C ILE A 318 -13.92 -2.44 9.93
N TYR A 319 -14.24 -1.54 9.00
CA TYR A 319 -15.48 -1.61 8.22
C TYR A 319 -15.36 -2.46 6.94
N VAL A 320 -14.18 -2.97 6.58
CA VAL A 320 -13.94 -3.63 5.29
C VAL A 320 -13.44 -5.08 5.45
N HIS A 321 -13.76 -5.92 4.45
CA HIS A 321 -13.44 -7.36 4.37
C HIS A 321 -11.96 -7.74 4.41
N ASP A 322 -11.10 -6.85 3.91
CA ASP A 322 -9.67 -7.10 3.84
C ASP A 322 -8.94 -5.99 4.58
N ILE A 323 -8.74 -6.21 5.89
CA ILE A 323 -8.16 -5.24 6.83
C ILE A 323 -6.74 -4.87 6.41
N ASP A 324 -5.87 -5.85 6.12
CA ASP A 324 -4.47 -5.62 5.70
C ASP A 324 -4.38 -4.72 4.46
N ARG A 325 -5.22 -5.01 3.46
CA ARG A 325 -5.30 -4.23 2.22
C ARG A 325 -5.78 -2.80 2.50
N ALA A 326 -6.78 -2.64 3.36
CA ALA A 326 -7.31 -1.33 3.74
C ALA A 326 -6.31 -0.49 4.54
N LEU A 327 -5.63 -1.09 5.51
CA LEU A 327 -4.61 -0.42 6.31
C LEU A 327 -3.39 -0.01 5.47
N SER A 328 -3.06 -0.79 4.44
CA SER A 328 -1.94 -0.50 3.54
C SER A 328 -2.11 0.78 2.71
N TYR A 329 -3.36 1.26 2.52
CA TYR A 329 -3.62 2.62 2.00
C TYR A 329 -3.10 3.72 2.94
N GLY A 330 -2.73 3.37 4.17
CA GLY A 330 -2.07 4.21 5.16
C GLY A 330 -0.56 4.40 4.97
N PHE A 331 0.05 3.86 3.90
CA PHE A 331 1.48 4.10 3.63
C PHE A 331 1.92 5.58 3.63
N PRO A 332 1.07 6.60 3.32
CA PRO A 332 1.47 8.00 3.46
C PRO A 332 1.89 8.36 4.90
N PHE A 333 1.36 7.69 5.92
CA PHE A 333 1.80 7.89 7.31
C PHE A 333 3.25 7.44 7.55
N LEU A 334 3.75 6.46 6.79
CA LEU A 334 5.17 6.06 6.85
C LEU A 334 6.07 7.17 6.33
N LEU A 335 5.66 7.83 5.24
CA LEU A 335 6.38 8.95 4.66
C LEU A 335 6.28 10.20 5.55
N MET A 336 5.12 10.48 6.14
CA MET A 336 4.97 11.51 7.16
C MET A 336 5.89 11.25 8.36
N ALA A 337 5.94 10.01 8.86
CA ALA A 337 6.74 9.63 10.02
C ALA A 337 8.24 9.86 9.78
N ILE A 338 8.78 9.36 8.67
CA ILE A 338 10.20 9.55 8.35
C ILE A 338 10.54 11.03 8.11
N TYR A 339 9.64 11.80 7.48
CA TYR A 339 9.84 13.24 7.30
C TYR A 339 9.90 13.96 8.66
N VAL A 340 8.93 13.71 9.55
CA VAL A 340 8.92 14.27 10.90
C VAL A 340 10.23 13.99 11.63
N LEU A 341 10.71 12.74 11.57
CA LEU A 341 11.97 12.35 12.20
C LEU A 341 13.16 13.14 11.64
N PHE A 342 13.28 13.28 10.31
CA PHE A 342 14.36 14.11 9.72
C PHE A 342 14.33 15.57 10.17
N GLN A 343 13.15 16.09 10.48
CA GLN A 343 12.98 17.48 10.91
C GLN A 343 13.16 17.68 12.42
N THR A 344 13.32 16.62 13.21
CA THR A 344 13.28 16.69 14.68
C THR A 344 14.36 15.91 15.40
N VAL A 345 14.92 14.89 14.78
CA VAL A 345 15.79 13.91 15.41
C VAL A 345 17.14 13.85 14.69
N SER A 346 18.20 13.50 15.43
CA SER A 346 19.54 13.33 14.84
C SER A 346 19.59 12.13 13.88
N LEU A 347 20.39 12.24 12.82
CA LEU A 347 20.56 11.19 11.82
C LEU A 347 21.00 9.84 12.45
N ARG A 348 21.81 9.88 13.51
CA ARG A 348 22.24 8.67 14.23
C ARG A 348 21.05 7.91 14.81
N SER A 349 20.13 8.60 15.46
CA SER A 349 18.94 7.98 16.05
C SER A 349 17.99 7.46 14.96
N ILE A 350 17.83 8.20 13.86
CA ILE A 350 17.01 7.76 12.71
C ILE A 350 17.56 6.46 12.14
N ARG A 351 18.88 6.37 11.92
CA ARG A 351 19.53 5.14 11.42
C ARG A 351 19.34 3.96 12.36
N LEU A 352 19.39 4.16 13.68
CA LEU A 352 19.14 3.10 14.65
C LEU A 352 17.68 2.61 14.58
N ILE A 353 16.71 3.52 14.56
CA ILE A 353 15.29 3.16 14.41
C ILE A 353 15.09 2.36 13.13
N LEU A 354 15.60 2.86 12.00
CA LEU A 354 15.46 2.19 10.71
C LEU A 354 16.21 0.86 10.61
N PHE A 355 17.33 0.70 11.32
CA PHE A 355 18.04 -0.56 11.37
C PHE A 355 17.17 -1.64 12.03
N PHE A 356 16.54 -1.34 13.17
CA PHE A 356 15.62 -2.27 13.82
C PHE A 356 14.33 -2.47 13.01
N THR A 357 13.78 -1.41 12.42
CA THR A 357 12.63 -1.51 11.50
C THR A 357 12.94 -2.44 10.33
N ALA A 358 14.09 -2.30 9.68
CA ALA A 358 14.50 -3.16 8.57
C ALA A 358 14.70 -4.61 9.02
N ALA A 359 15.31 -4.83 10.19
CA ALA A 359 15.49 -6.17 10.72
C ALA A 359 14.14 -6.87 10.97
N VAL A 360 13.19 -6.17 11.59
CA VAL A 360 11.84 -6.71 11.84
C VAL A 360 11.12 -7.01 10.53
N CYS A 361 11.08 -6.09 9.57
CA CYS A 361 10.39 -6.29 8.29
C CYS A 361 11.02 -7.41 7.43
N VAL A 362 12.32 -7.68 7.55
CA VAL A 362 12.99 -8.76 6.80
C VAL A 362 12.85 -10.12 7.47
N ILE A 363 12.78 -10.17 8.81
CA ILE A 363 12.70 -11.43 9.56
C ILE A 363 11.26 -11.90 9.72
N HIS A 364 10.31 -10.96 9.84
CA HIS A 364 8.92 -11.29 10.07
C HIS A 364 8.31 -11.98 8.83
N PRO A 365 7.61 -13.12 8.99
CA PRO A 365 6.96 -13.78 7.88
C PRO A 365 5.81 -12.93 7.32
N MET A 366 5.70 -12.86 6.00
CA MET A 366 4.62 -12.15 5.33
C MET A 366 3.30 -12.91 5.49
N VAL A 367 2.51 -12.48 6.47
CA VAL A 367 1.23 -13.08 6.83
C VAL A 367 0.15 -12.01 6.69
N TYR A 368 -1.01 -12.37 6.13
CA TYR A 368 -2.13 -11.43 5.96
C TYR A 368 -3.47 -12.14 6.09
N TYR A 369 -4.53 -11.38 6.31
CA TYR A 369 -5.89 -11.90 6.39
C TYR A 369 -6.64 -11.67 5.08
N MET A 370 -7.29 -12.72 4.59
CA MET A 370 -8.18 -12.64 3.45
C MET A 370 -9.56 -13.20 3.85
N GLY A 371 -10.60 -12.38 3.71
CA GLY A 371 -11.97 -12.78 4.10
C GLY A 371 -12.13 -13.11 5.58
N TYR A 372 -11.42 -12.38 6.45
CA TYR A 372 -11.44 -12.36 7.92
C TYR A 372 -11.05 -13.62 8.72
N ASN A 373 -11.26 -14.83 8.20
CA ASN A 373 -11.10 -16.07 9.00
C ASN A 373 -9.92 -16.94 8.57
N ARG A 374 -9.18 -16.52 7.53
CA ARG A 374 -8.01 -17.24 7.05
C ARG A 374 -6.78 -16.34 7.12
N ILE A 375 -5.87 -16.78 7.97
CA ILE A 375 -4.48 -16.31 7.98
C ILE A 375 -3.82 -16.97 6.78
N LEU A 376 -3.43 -16.16 5.81
CA LEU A 376 -2.65 -16.59 4.67
C LEU A 376 -1.19 -16.22 4.92
N TRP A 377 -0.33 -17.22 4.84
CA TRP A 377 1.10 -17.02 4.84
C TRP A 377 1.57 -17.02 3.39
N MET A 378 2.18 -15.93 2.93
CA MET A 378 2.92 -15.95 1.67
C MET A 378 4.21 -16.73 1.93
N GLU A 379 4.24 -17.98 1.51
CA GLU A 379 5.38 -18.84 1.79
C GLU A 379 6.62 -18.30 1.06
N PRO A 380 7.78 -18.26 1.74
CA PRO A 380 9.01 -17.81 1.13
C PRO A 380 9.45 -18.79 0.04
N PHE A 381 10.24 -18.31 -0.92
CA PHE A 381 10.72 -19.11 -2.04
C PHE A 381 11.41 -20.44 -1.62
N PRO A 382 12.26 -20.50 -0.57
CA PRO A 382 12.82 -21.77 -0.10
C PRO A 382 11.78 -22.81 0.32
N VAL A 383 10.68 -22.36 0.96
CA VAL A 383 9.59 -23.27 1.35
C VAL A 383 8.87 -23.76 0.10
N ARG A 384 8.55 -22.87 -0.84
CA ARG A 384 7.92 -23.25 -2.12
C ARG A 384 8.79 -24.21 -2.95
N ALA A 385 10.11 -23.98 -2.99
CA ALA A 385 11.05 -24.87 -3.64
C ALA A 385 11.10 -26.25 -2.97
N PHE A 386 11.05 -26.29 -1.63
CA PHE A 386 11.01 -27.55 -0.89
C PHE A 386 9.70 -28.31 -1.09
N MET A 387 8.55 -27.61 -1.14
CA MET A 387 7.26 -28.22 -1.48
C MET A 387 7.27 -28.81 -2.90
N LEU A 388 7.90 -28.12 -3.87
CA LEU A 388 8.05 -28.64 -5.22
C LEU A 388 8.93 -29.91 -5.26
N LEU A 389 10.04 -29.90 -4.52
CA LEU A 389 10.92 -31.07 -4.40
C LEU A 389 10.21 -32.24 -3.70
N ASP A 390 9.46 -31.99 -2.63
CA ASP A 390 8.65 -32.98 -1.92
C ASP A 390 7.66 -33.68 -2.86
N TYR A 391 6.96 -32.89 -3.70
CA TYR A 391 6.05 -33.40 -4.72
C TYR A 391 6.77 -34.27 -5.77
N TRP A 392 7.94 -33.82 -6.26
CA TRP A 392 8.71 -34.57 -7.28
C TRP A 392 9.29 -35.87 -6.73
N MET A 393 9.72 -35.86 -5.47
CA MET A 393 10.36 -36.99 -4.82
C MET A 393 9.36 -37.97 -4.17
N GLY A 394 8.08 -37.58 -4.06
CA GLY A 394 7.03 -38.39 -3.44
C GLY A 394 7.23 -38.60 -1.94
N TRP A 395 7.85 -37.64 -1.25
CA TRP A 395 8.16 -37.76 0.18
C TRP A 395 6.94 -37.55 1.09
N ASN A 396 5.90 -36.85 0.61
CA ASN A 396 4.64 -36.62 1.33
C ASN A 396 4.81 -35.84 2.65
N PHE A 397 5.74 -34.88 2.70
CA PHE A 397 5.88 -33.98 3.86
C PHE A 397 4.81 -32.88 3.86
N PHE A 398 4.32 -32.46 2.69
CA PHE A 398 3.35 -31.36 2.53
C PHE A 398 2.01 -31.79 1.91
N SER A 399 1.77 -33.09 1.75
CA SER A 399 0.59 -33.70 1.11
C SER A 399 -0.64 -33.75 2.01
#